data_AF-A0A3S5DHV0-F1
#
_entry.id   AF-A0A3S5DHV0-F1
#
_cell.length_a   1.000
_cell.length_b   1.000
_cell.length_c   1.000
_cell.angle_alpha   90.00
_cell.angle_beta   90.00
_cell.angle_gamma   90.00
#
_symmetry.space_group_name_H-M   'P 1'
#
loop_
_entity.id
_entity.type
_entity.pdbx_description
1 polymer ?
#
loop_
_entity_poly.entity_id
_entity_poly.type
_entity_poly.pdbx_seq_one_letter_code
_entity_poly.pdbx_strand_id
1 'polypeptide(L)'
;MLWQSQRHEAYREALTWLGEQGLSYYCTCTRARIHAVGGIYDGHCRDLGLGAENAALRLRQTRPVLQFSDRLRGTLIANEPLAREDFIIHRRDGLFAYNLAVVVDDHFQGITEIVRGADLIEPTVRQISLYQHFGWQAPDYLHLPLALNGDGNKTL
;
A
#
# COMPACT_ATOMS: atom_id res chain seq x y z
N MET A 1 -16.46 3.46 16.73
CA MET A 1 -14.99 3.27 16.73
C MET A 1 -14.71 1.95 16.06
N LEU A 2 -13.93 1.96 14.97
CA LEU A 2 -13.49 0.76 14.26
C LEU A 2 -12.12 0.34 14.79
N TRP A 3 -11.96 -0.92 15.20
CA TRP A 3 -10.67 -1.45 15.64
C TRP A 3 -10.14 -2.39 14.56
N GLN A 4 -8.96 -2.11 14.01
CA GLN A 4 -8.37 -2.96 12.97
C GLN A 4 -8.16 -4.41 13.42
N SER A 5 -7.97 -4.65 14.72
CA SER A 5 -7.88 -6.00 15.31
C SER A 5 -9.16 -6.82 15.13
N GLN A 6 -10.30 -6.19 14.86
CA GLN A 6 -11.59 -6.83 14.62
C GLN A 6 -11.94 -6.91 13.11
N ARG A 7 -11.04 -6.46 12.23
CA ARG A 7 -11.29 -6.34 10.77
C ARG A 7 -10.56 -7.37 9.93
N HIS A 8 -9.94 -8.37 10.56
CA HIS A 8 -9.18 -9.43 9.88
C HIS A 8 -10.00 -10.22 8.86
N GLU A 9 -11.32 -10.31 9.01
CA GLU A 9 -12.19 -10.95 8.03
C GLU A 9 -12.32 -10.10 6.75
N ALA A 10 -12.65 -8.81 6.88
CA ALA A 10 -12.73 -7.89 5.75
C ALA A 10 -11.41 -7.82 4.95
N TYR A 11 -10.26 -7.85 5.63
CA TYR A 11 -8.98 -7.89 4.94
C TYR A 11 -8.76 -9.20 4.19
N ARG A 12 -9.18 -10.34 4.77
CA ARG A 12 -9.12 -11.64 4.09
C ARG A 12 -10.01 -11.67 2.86
N GLU A 13 -11.23 -11.15 2.95
CA GLU A 13 -12.14 -11.03 1.80
C GLU A 13 -11.52 -10.19 0.68
N ALA A 14 -10.93 -9.04 1.01
CA ALA A 14 -10.24 -8.20 0.04
C ALA A 14 -9.05 -8.91 -0.62
N LEU A 15 -8.25 -9.68 0.14
CA LEU A 15 -7.15 -10.48 -0.40
C LEU A 15 -7.65 -11.61 -1.31
N THR A 16 -8.72 -12.31 -0.91
CA THR A 16 -9.35 -13.36 -1.72
C THR A 16 -9.83 -12.80 -3.05
N TRP A 17 -10.54 -11.66 -3.01
CA TRP A 17 -11.02 -11.00 -4.22
C TRP A 17 -9.86 -10.62 -5.15
N LEU A 18 -8.78 -10.02 -4.63
CA LEU A 18 -7.59 -9.71 -5.43
C LEU A 18 -6.96 -10.96 -6.06
N GLY A 19 -6.94 -12.08 -5.33
CA GLY A 19 -6.46 -13.37 -5.84
C GLY A 19 -7.33 -13.90 -6.98
N GLU A 20 -8.65 -13.91 -6.82
CA GLU A 20 -9.62 -14.36 -7.82
C GLU A 20 -9.58 -13.52 -9.11
N GLN A 21 -9.30 -12.22 -8.99
CA GLN A 21 -9.11 -11.33 -10.14
C GLN A 21 -7.72 -11.43 -10.80
N GLY A 22 -6.82 -12.28 -10.28
CA GLY A 22 -5.44 -12.37 -10.76
C GLY A 22 -4.58 -11.12 -10.46
N LEU A 23 -5.01 -10.30 -9.51
CA LEU A 23 -4.38 -9.03 -9.12
C LEU A 23 -3.40 -9.19 -7.94
N SER A 24 -3.17 -10.42 -7.46
CA SER A 24 -2.15 -10.71 -6.47
C SER A 24 -1.47 -12.06 -6.72
N TYR A 25 -0.30 -12.24 -6.12
CA TYR A 25 0.45 -13.50 -6.20
C TYR A 25 1.32 -13.72 -4.96
N TYR A 26 1.68 -14.98 -4.73
CA TYR A 26 2.52 -15.39 -3.63
C TYR A 26 4.01 -15.19 -3.93
N CYS A 27 4.75 -14.72 -2.92
CA CYS A 27 6.17 -14.40 -3.00
C CYS A 27 6.96 -15.08 -1.88
N THR A 28 7.90 -15.94 -2.25
CA THR A 28 8.78 -16.65 -1.32
C THR A 28 10.18 -16.01 -1.20
N CYS A 29 10.43 -14.87 -1.87
CA CYS A 29 11.72 -14.16 -1.78
C CYS A 29 12.07 -13.73 -0.34
N THR A 30 13.33 -13.92 0.05
CA THR A 30 13.84 -13.48 1.37
C THR A 30 14.17 -11.98 1.35
N ARG A 31 14.20 -11.34 2.53
CA ARG A 31 14.67 -9.94 2.67
C ARG A 31 16.08 -9.75 2.12
N ALA A 32 16.97 -10.73 2.33
CA ALA A 32 18.33 -10.71 1.79
C ALA A 32 18.34 -10.64 0.25
N ARG A 33 17.46 -11.40 -0.42
CA ARG A 33 17.31 -11.31 -1.89
C ARG A 33 16.84 -9.92 -2.32
N ILE A 34 15.83 -9.36 -1.66
CA ILE A 34 15.32 -8.02 -1.99
C ILE A 34 16.42 -6.96 -1.84
N HIS A 35 17.22 -7.04 -0.77
CA HIS A 35 18.35 -6.15 -0.58
C HIS A 35 19.42 -6.31 -1.68
N ALA A 36 19.72 -7.53 -2.09
CA ALA A 36 20.71 -7.81 -3.13
C ALA A 36 20.35 -7.22 -4.50
N VAL A 37 19.06 -7.01 -4.78
CA VAL A 37 18.58 -6.38 -6.03
C VAL A 37 18.32 -4.87 -5.89
N GLY A 38 18.80 -4.23 -4.81
CA GLY A 38 18.68 -2.78 -4.61
C GLY A 38 17.53 -2.34 -3.71
N GLY A 39 16.90 -3.27 -2.98
CA GLY A 39 15.89 -2.96 -1.96
C GLY A 39 14.46 -2.83 -2.49
N ILE A 40 14.28 -2.79 -3.81
CA ILE A 40 12.97 -2.75 -4.48
C ILE A 40 12.74 -4.10 -5.15
N TYR A 41 11.55 -4.65 -4.99
CA TYR A 41 11.24 -5.94 -5.60
C TYR A 41 11.20 -5.89 -7.12
N ASP A 42 11.80 -6.90 -7.74
CA ASP A 42 12.00 -7.06 -9.18
C ASP A 42 10.92 -7.92 -9.86
N GLY A 43 9.85 -8.30 -9.15
CA GLY A 43 8.76 -9.10 -9.71
C GLY A 43 9.10 -10.58 -9.90
N HIS A 44 10.16 -11.09 -9.29
CA HIS A 44 10.66 -12.47 -9.49
C HIS A 44 9.61 -13.60 -9.41
N CYS A 45 8.65 -13.49 -8.49
CA CYS A 45 7.65 -14.52 -8.24
C CYS A 45 6.36 -14.31 -9.03
N ARG A 46 6.27 -13.23 -9.82
CA ARG A 46 5.04 -12.74 -10.44
C ARG A 46 4.30 -13.84 -11.19
N ASP A 47 5.02 -14.61 -12.00
CA ASP A 47 4.46 -15.62 -12.88
C ASP A 47 4.88 -17.06 -12.52
N LEU A 48 5.37 -17.28 -11.29
CA LEU A 48 5.84 -18.61 -10.84
C LEU A 48 4.72 -19.54 -10.33
N GLY A 49 3.50 -19.04 -10.13
CA GLY A 49 2.38 -19.86 -9.67
C GLY A 49 2.57 -20.49 -8.28
N LEU A 50 3.29 -19.82 -7.39
CA LEU A 50 3.58 -20.31 -6.03
C LEU A 50 2.30 -20.38 -5.18
N GLY A 51 2.31 -21.28 -4.19
CA GLY A 51 1.24 -21.40 -3.19
C GLY A 51 1.46 -20.51 -1.95
N ALA A 52 0.51 -20.56 -1.02
CA ALA A 52 0.49 -19.73 0.19
C ALA A 52 1.55 -20.12 1.25
N GLU A 53 2.12 -21.31 1.14
CA GLU A 53 3.04 -21.85 2.14
C GLU A 53 4.30 -20.98 2.29
N ASN A 54 4.49 -20.44 3.49
CA ASN A 54 5.63 -19.59 3.85
C ASN A 54 5.87 -18.41 2.88
N ALA A 55 4.78 -17.86 2.32
CA ALA A 55 4.83 -16.79 1.33
C ALA A 55 4.25 -15.48 1.88
N ALA A 56 4.73 -14.36 1.35
CA ALA A 56 4.01 -13.09 1.42
C ALA A 56 3.06 -13.00 0.22
N LEU A 57 1.99 -12.20 0.31
CA LEU A 57 1.18 -11.84 -0.83
C LEU A 57 1.57 -10.45 -1.34
N ARG A 58 1.81 -10.34 -2.64
CA ARG A 58 2.12 -9.08 -3.33
C ARG A 58 0.99 -8.70 -4.27
N LEU A 59 0.75 -7.40 -4.39
CA LEU A 59 -0.12 -6.87 -5.44
C LEU A 59 0.58 -7.02 -6.80
N ARG A 60 -0.15 -7.47 -7.82
CA ARG A 60 0.28 -7.42 -9.21
C ARG A 60 -0.04 -6.03 -9.77
N GLN A 61 0.91 -5.10 -9.74
CA GLN A 61 0.72 -3.75 -10.26
C GLN A 61 0.50 -3.76 -11.77
N THR A 62 -0.67 -3.30 -12.21
CA THR A 62 -1.01 -3.12 -13.63
C THR A 62 -1.16 -1.65 -14.04
N ARG A 63 -1.41 -0.76 -13.05
CA ARG A 63 -1.71 0.65 -13.25
C ARG A 63 -1.08 1.49 -12.12
N PRO A 64 0.26 1.65 -12.10
CA PRO A 64 0.92 2.37 -11.03
C PRO A 64 0.64 3.86 -11.14
N VAL A 65 0.25 4.45 -10.02
CA VAL A 65 0.08 5.90 -9.89
C VAL A 65 1.44 6.52 -9.62
N LEU A 66 1.87 7.48 -10.44
CA LEU A 66 3.18 8.15 -10.30
C LEU A 66 3.08 9.58 -9.78
N GLN A 67 1.87 10.12 -9.72
CA GLN A 67 1.59 11.44 -9.19
C GLN A 67 0.16 11.49 -8.66
N PHE A 68 -0.10 12.38 -7.71
CA PHE A 68 -1.45 12.63 -7.21
C PHE A 68 -1.64 14.10 -6.86
N SER A 69 -2.90 14.53 -6.77
CA SER A 69 -3.24 15.87 -6.33
C SER A 69 -3.41 15.91 -4.81
N ASP A 70 -2.68 16.81 -4.16
CA ASP A 70 -2.84 17.15 -2.75
C ASP A 70 -3.47 18.54 -2.63
N ARG A 71 -4.51 18.67 -1.81
CA ARG A 71 -5.28 19.91 -1.68
C ARG A 71 -4.48 21.08 -1.09
N LEU A 72 -3.42 20.81 -0.33
CA LEU A 72 -2.55 21.82 0.25
C LEU A 72 -1.26 22.02 -0.57
N ARG A 73 -0.70 20.94 -1.10
CA ARG A 73 0.63 20.94 -1.73
C ARG A 73 0.61 20.95 -3.25
N GLY A 74 -0.57 20.85 -3.88
CA GLY A 74 -0.71 20.72 -5.32
C GLY A 74 -0.34 19.33 -5.82
N THR A 75 0.15 19.23 -7.06
CA THR A 75 0.54 17.94 -7.63
C THR A 75 1.86 17.45 -7.03
N LEU A 76 1.83 16.27 -6.42
CA LEU A 76 3.01 15.59 -5.88
C LEU A 76 3.41 14.45 -6.81
N ILE A 77 4.71 14.38 -7.14
CA ILE A 77 5.30 13.33 -7.99
C ILE A 77 6.00 12.32 -7.09
N ALA A 78 5.72 11.04 -7.28
CA ALA A 78 6.29 9.97 -6.47
C ALA A 78 7.68 9.53 -6.94
N ASN A 79 8.39 8.83 -6.05
CA ASN A 79 9.52 8.00 -6.44
C ASN A 79 9.01 6.88 -7.36
N GLU A 80 9.34 6.95 -8.65
CA GLU A 80 8.79 6.04 -9.66
C GLU A 80 9.13 4.56 -9.43
N PRO A 81 10.37 4.17 -9.11
CA PRO A 81 10.69 2.77 -8.76
C PRO A 81 9.82 2.22 -7.62
N LEU A 82 9.61 3.00 -6.56
CA LEU A 82 8.78 2.57 -5.43
C LEU A 82 7.29 2.56 -5.77
N ALA A 83 6.81 3.49 -6.58
CA ALA A 83 5.42 3.54 -7.02
C ALA A 83 5.05 2.35 -7.92
N ARG A 84 6.00 1.86 -8.73
CA ARG A 84 5.81 0.73 -9.65
C ARG A 84 5.98 -0.65 -9.02
N GLU A 85 6.51 -0.73 -7.80
CA GLU A 85 6.78 -2.00 -7.13
C GLU A 85 5.47 -2.80 -6.93
N ASP A 86 5.53 -4.11 -7.21
CA ASP A 86 4.55 -5.10 -6.73
C ASP A 86 4.65 -5.23 -5.20
N PHE A 87 4.11 -4.26 -4.46
CA PHE A 87 4.29 -4.14 -3.01
C PHE A 87 3.53 -5.21 -2.22
N ILE A 88 4.00 -5.48 -1.00
CA ILE A 88 3.39 -6.46 -0.09
C ILE A 88 2.03 -5.95 0.40
N ILE A 89 1.00 -6.81 0.28
CA ILE A 89 -0.35 -6.60 0.82
C ILE A 89 -0.67 -7.54 1.98
N HIS A 90 0.04 -8.66 2.08
CA HIS A 90 0.01 -9.55 3.24
C HIS A 90 1.42 -10.09 3.52
N ARG A 91 1.89 -9.92 4.76
CA ARG A 91 3.26 -10.28 5.13
C ARG A 91 3.36 -11.78 5.41
N ARG A 92 4.57 -12.32 5.20
CA ARG A 92 4.89 -13.73 5.49
C ARG A 92 4.64 -14.15 6.94
N ASP A 93 4.76 -13.22 7.88
CA ASP A 93 4.47 -13.44 9.30
C ASP A 93 2.97 -13.34 9.65
N GLY A 94 2.09 -13.24 8.65
CA GLY A 94 0.64 -13.27 8.81
C GLY A 94 0.00 -11.89 9.02
N LEU A 95 0.79 -10.82 9.17
CA LEU A 95 0.27 -9.47 9.37
C LEU A 95 -0.22 -8.85 8.05
N PHE A 96 -1.39 -8.22 8.08
CA PHE A 96 -1.90 -7.41 6.97
C PHE A 96 -1.03 -6.17 6.78
N ALA A 97 -0.75 -5.80 5.53
CA ALA A 97 0.03 -4.61 5.25
C ALA A 97 -0.80 -3.34 5.52
N TYR A 98 -0.14 -2.29 6.00
CA TYR A 98 -0.76 -0.99 6.25
C TYR A 98 -1.54 -0.45 5.04
N ASN A 99 -0.95 -0.51 3.84
CA ASN A 99 -1.61 -0.03 2.62
C ASN A 99 -2.91 -0.77 2.30
N LEU A 100 -2.99 -2.08 2.60
CA LEU A 100 -4.23 -2.84 2.42
C LEU A 100 -5.27 -2.41 3.46
N ALA A 101 -4.89 -2.46 4.73
CA ALA A 101 -5.83 -2.23 5.83
C ALA A 101 -6.44 -0.81 5.77
N VAL A 102 -5.63 0.21 5.47
CA VAL A 102 -6.10 1.59 5.30
C VAL A 102 -7.11 1.71 4.17
N VAL A 103 -6.78 1.20 2.97
CA VAL A 103 -7.67 1.32 1.80
C VAL A 103 -9.00 0.61 2.03
N VAL A 104 -8.97 -0.59 2.63
CA VAL A 104 -10.20 -1.36 2.92
C VAL A 104 -11.06 -0.66 3.97
N ASP A 105 -10.46 -0.14 5.05
CA ASP A 105 -11.22 0.51 6.12
C ASP A 105 -11.74 1.89 5.70
N ASP A 106 -10.93 2.70 5.02
CA ASP A 106 -11.36 4.01 4.52
C ASP A 106 -12.53 3.88 3.55
N HIS A 107 -12.46 2.90 2.63
CA HIS A 107 -13.56 2.58 1.72
C HIS A 107 -14.82 2.14 2.49
N PHE A 108 -14.66 1.20 3.44
CA PHE A 108 -15.77 0.71 4.27
C PHE A 108 -16.44 1.83 5.07
N GLN A 109 -15.67 2.80 5.57
CA GLN A 109 -16.17 3.93 6.32
C GLN A 109 -16.72 5.07 5.45
N GLY A 110 -16.59 4.97 4.12
CA GLY A 110 -17.02 6.02 3.19
C GLY A 110 -16.21 7.31 3.33
N ILE A 111 -14.91 7.21 3.65
CA ILE A 111 -14.03 8.37 3.74
C ILE A 111 -13.89 9.03 2.38
N THR A 112 -14.17 10.34 2.32
CA THR A 112 -14.10 11.13 1.10
C THR A 112 -12.85 12.00 1.01
N GLU A 113 -12.23 12.32 2.14
CA GLU A 113 -11.00 13.12 2.23
C GLU A 113 -10.11 12.63 3.37
N ILE A 114 -8.82 12.45 3.09
CA ILE A 114 -7.80 12.01 4.04
C ILE A 114 -6.89 13.18 4.38
N VAL A 115 -6.92 13.59 5.65
CA VAL A 115 -6.03 14.61 6.23
C VAL A 115 -5.02 13.94 7.16
N ARG A 116 -3.73 13.98 6.82
CA ARG A 116 -2.67 13.29 7.59
C ARG A 116 -1.31 13.98 7.49
N GLY A 117 -0.32 13.49 8.24
CA GLY A 117 1.05 14.05 8.23
C GLY A 117 1.81 13.79 6.93
N ALA A 118 2.74 14.69 6.59
CA ALA A 118 3.55 14.59 5.37
C ALA A 118 4.51 13.39 5.31
N ASP A 119 4.74 12.69 6.41
CA ASP A 119 5.45 11.40 6.46
C ASP A 119 4.72 10.30 5.68
N LEU A 120 3.41 10.45 5.46
CA LEU A 120 2.57 9.48 4.73
C LEU A 120 2.34 9.87 3.25
N ILE A 121 3.07 10.84 2.72
CA ILE A 121 2.99 11.23 1.29
C ILE A 121 3.38 10.06 0.39
N GLU A 122 4.52 9.43 0.63
CA GLU A 122 5.08 8.40 -0.26
C GLU A 122 4.19 7.15 -0.39
N PRO A 123 3.58 6.61 0.69
CA PRO A 123 2.58 5.53 0.57
C PRO A 123 1.33 5.89 -0.23
N THR A 124 0.98 7.17 -0.39
CA THR A 124 -0.29 7.61 -1.00
C THR A 124 -0.49 7.06 -2.39
N VAL A 125 0.53 7.10 -3.25
CA VAL A 125 0.39 6.58 -4.62
C VAL A 125 0.14 5.08 -4.66
N ARG A 126 0.69 4.31 -3.72
CA ARG A 126 0.41 2.87 -3.61
C ARG A 126 -1.02 2.61 -3.17
N GLN A 127 -1.53 3.44 -2.25
CA GLN A 127 -2.92 3.37 -1.79
C GLN A 127 -3.90 3.73 -2.90
N ILE A 128 -3.68 4.84 -3.63
CA ILE A 128 -4.50 5.21 -4.79
C ILE A 128 -4.45 4.11 -5.87
N SER A 129 -3.28 3.56 -6.13
CA SER A 129 -3.17 2.44 -7.08
C SER A 129 -4.00 1.25 -6.60
N LEU A 130 -4.01 0.94 -5.30
CA LEU A 130 -4.81 -0.14 -4.74
C LEU A 130 -6.33 0.13 -4.85
N TYR A 131 -6.79 1.35 -4.60
CA TYR A 131 -8.18 1.78 -4.88
C TYR A 131 -8.55 1.48 -6.34
N GLN A 132 -7.67 1.82 -7.30
CA GLN A 132 -7.91 1.55 -8.73
C GLN A 132 -7.99 0.06 -9.05
N HIS A 133 -7.20 -0.79 -8.37
CA HIS A 133 -7.25 -2.25 -8.55
C HIS A 133 -8.54 -2.85 -8.01
N PHE A 134 -9.10 -2.28 -6.93
CA PHE A 134 -10.43 -2.65 -6.43
C PHE A 134 -11.59 -2.06 -7.24
N GLY A 135 -11.31 -1.14 -8.17
CA GLY A 135 -12.36 -0.40 -8.90
C GLY A 135 -13.11 0.60 -8.02
N TRP A 136 -12.51 1.02 -6.91
CA TRP A 136 -13.08 1.98 -5.98
C TRP A 136 -12.62 3.41 -6.29
N GLN A 137 -13.43 4.39 -5.89
CA GLN A 137 -13.04 5.79 -5.93
C GLN A 137 -12.08 6.09 -4.77
N ALA A 138 -10.90 6.63 -5.09
CA ALA A 138 -9.98 7.12 -4.07
C ALA A 138 -10.49 8.45 -3.47
N PRO A 139 -10.24 8.71 -2.18
CA PRO A 139 -10.58 9.98 -1.54
C PRO A 139 -9.66 11.12 -2.02
N ASP A 140 -10.02 12.35 -1.68
CA ASP A 140 -9.12 13.50 -1.76
C ASP A 140 -8.04 13.40 -0.67
N TYR A 141 -6.87 14.04 -0.90
CA TYR A 141 -5.74 13.99 0.03
C TYR A 141 -5.26 15.39 0.43
N LEU A 142 -4.93 15.56 1.71
CA LEU A 142 -4.27 16.75 2.24
C LEU A 142 -3.19 16.34 3.26
N HIS A 143 -1.93 16.65 2.94
CA HIS A 143 -0.80 16.32 3.82
C HIS A 143 -0.29 17.53 4.61
N LEU A 144 -0.57 17.54 5.91
CA LEU A 144 -0.12 18.56 6.86
C LEU A 144 1.41 18.58 6.99
N PRO A 145 2.04 19.75 7.20
CA PRO A 145 3.46 19.84 7.54
C PRO A 145 3.80 18.96 8.75
N LEU A 146 5.02 18.42 8.77
CA LEU A 146 5.54 17.76 9.97
C LEU A 146 5.70 18.81 11.07
N ALA A 147 5.23 18.51 12.27
CA ALA A 147 5.53 19.31 13.45
C ALA A 147 7.04 19.19 13.74
N LEU A 148 7.78 20.25 13.47
CA LEU A 148 9.19 20.36 13.86
C LEU A 148 9.25 20.94 15.26
N ASN A 149 10.01 20.31 16.14
CA ASN A 149 10.41 20.95 17.41
C ASN A 149 11.34 22.12 17.13
N GLY A 150 11.54 23.01 18.11
CA GLY A 150 12.40 24.20 18.00
C GLY A 150 13.83 23.95 17.52
N ASP A 151 14.31 22.72 17.60
CA ASP A 151 15.63 22.28 17.13
C ASP A 151 15.63 21.65 15.71
N GLY A 152 14.51 21.74 14.97
CA GLY A 152 14.38 21.20 13.61
C GLY A 152 14.20 19.67 13.52
N ASN A 153 14.08 18.98 14.66
CA ASN A 153 13.81 17.56 14.71
C ASN A 153 12.31 17.25 14.61
N LYS A 154 11.97 16.12 13.95
CA LYS A 154 10.61 15.60 13.88
C LYS A 154 10.07 15.36 15.28
N THR A 155 8.93 15.93 15.60
CA THR A 155 8.18 15.60 16.81
C THR A 155 7.24 14.44 16.50
N LEU A 156 7.20 13.44 17.39
CA LEU A 156 6.22 12.35 17.34
C LEU A 156 4.80 12.89 17.47
#